data_AF-A0A5P8M6R9-F1
#
_entry.id   AF-A0A5P8M6R9-F1
#
_cell.length_a   1.000
_cell.length_b   1.000
_cell.length_c   1.000
_cell.angle_alpha   90.00
_cell.angle_beta   90.00
_cell.angle_gamma   90.00
#
_symmetry.space_group_name_H-M   'P 1'
#
loop_
_entity.id
_entity.type
_entity.pdbx_description
1 polymer ?
#
loop_
_entity_poly.entity_id
_entity_poly.type
_entity_poly.pdbx_seq_one_letter_code
_entity_poly.pdbx_strand_id
1 'polypeptide(L)'
;MTKYSSELKVQVVQEYLSGRVSYPTLCAKYSIPSMTPIRRWVKQAQANGLESLQRKCTKVAYSLEQKLSVVDYYQTSGEGVASVAAHFGINASQVVVWAKIFRTEGVAGLRPKPRGRRSTVKHKKPKQAKKLELSEKEAVTVKFD
;
A
#
# COMPACT_ATOMS: atom_id res chain seq x y z
N MET A 1 12.79 -11.35 4.96
CA MET A 1 11.93 -12.22 5.78
C MET A 1 12.21 -11.95 7.25
N THR A 2 11.19 -11.93 8.11
CA THR A 2 11.44 -11.86 9.57
C THR A 2 11.68 -13.27 10.09
N LYS A 3 12.77 -13.48 10.85
CA LYS A 3 13.16 -14.78 11.43
C LYS A 3 12.08 -15.38 12.34
N TYR A 4 11.29 -14.53 12.99
CA TYR A 4 10.25 -14.91 13.94
C TYR A 4 8.89 -14.41 13.46
N SER A 5 7.88 -15.26 13.54
CA SER A 5 6.49 -14.93 13.21
C SER A 5 5.88 -13.96 14.23
N SER A 6 4.78 -13.30 13.89
CA SER A 6 4.07 -12.40 14.81
C SER A 6 3.51 -13.17 16.00
N GLU A 7 2.99 -14.36 15.74
CA GLU A 7 2.32 -15.23 16.71
C GLU A 7 3.32 -15.70 17.78
N LEU A 8 4.52 -16.12 17.35
CA LEU A 8 5.59 -16.52 18.25
C LEU A 8 6.01 -15.37 19.17
N LYS A 9 6.13 -14.15 18.64
CA LYS A 9 6.50 -12.98 19.46
C LYS A 9 5.45 -12.70 20.53
N VAL A 10 4.17 -12.75 20.16
CA VAL A 10 3.06 -12.52 21.11
C VAL A 10 3.06 -13.57 22.21
N GLN A 11 3.21 -14.86 21.86
CA GLN A 11 3.28 -15.95 22.84
C GLN A 11 4.43 -15.75 23.85
N VAL A 12 5.64 -15.48 23.35
CA VAL A 12 6.83 -15.26 24.19
C VAL A 12 6.62 -14.10 25.16
N VAL A 13 6.07 -12.99 24.67
CA VAL A 13 5.84 -11.79 25.49
C VAL A 13 4.72 -12.02 26.51
N GLN A 14 3.63 -12.68 26.12
CA GLN A 14 2.53 -12.99 27.05
C GLN A 14 2.99 -13.92 28.16
N GLU A 15 3.82 -14.92 27.85
CA GLU A 15 4.41 -15.81 28.85
C GLU A 15 5.33 -15.04 29.81
N TYR A 16 6.15 -14.12 29.30
CA TYR A 16 6.97 -13.23 30.13
C TYR A 16 6.12 -12.36 31.07
N LEU A 17 5.06 -11.74 30.53
CA LEU A 17 4.16 -10.85 31.30
C LEU A 17 3.33 -11.61 32.34
N SER A 18 3.13 -12.92 32.17
CA SER A 18 2.47 -13.77 33.18
C SER A 18 3.29 -13.97 34.47
N GLY A 19 4.54 -13.48 34.51
CA GLY A 19 5.40 -13.47 35.69
C GLY A 19 6.05 -14.81 36.04
N ARG A 20 5.83 -15.86 35.23
CA ARG A 20 6.26 -17.24 35.55
C ARG A 20 7.64 -17.62 35.01
N VAL A 21 8.26 -16.80 34.16
CA VAL A 21 9.47 -17.19 33.42
C VAL A 21 10.47 -16.04 33.20
N SER A 22 11.75 -16.39 33.27
CA SER A 22 12.87 -15.47 33.02
C SER A 22 13.27 -15.45 31.53
N TYR A 23 14.02 -14.42 31.09
CA TYR A 23 14.51 -14.35 29.71
C TYR A 23 15.33 -15.57 29.27
N PRO A 24 16.29 -16.10 30.07
CA PRO A 24 17.00 -17.33 29.72
C PRO A 24 16.09 -18.53 29.52
N THR A 25 15.07 -18.69 30.38
CA THR A 25 14.09 -19.78 30.28
C THR A 25 13.31 -19.71 28.96
N LEU A 26 12.90 -18.51 28.55
CA LEU A 26 12.21 -18.29 27.28
C LEU A 26 13.13 -18.57 26.07
N CYS A 27 14.41 -18.17 26.14
CA CYS A 27 15.38 -18.49 25.09
C CYS A 27 15.51 -20.00 24.88
N ALA A 28 15.64 -20.77 25.96
CA ALA A 28 15.73 -22.23 25.91
C ALA A 28 14.43 -22.86 25.38
N LYS A 29 13.28 -22.41 25.88
CA LYS A 29 11.95 -22.95 25.50
C LYS A 29 11.61 -22.75 24.03
N TYR A 30 11.94 -21.59 23.47
CA TYR A 30 11.60 -21.22 22.09
C TYR A 30 12.80 -21.34 21.12
N SER A 31 13.91 -21.94 21.55
CA SER A 31 15.15 -22.09 20.76
C SER A 31 15.64 -20.76 20.17
N ILE A 32 15.53 -19.68 20.94
CA ILE A 32 15.99 -18.34 20.55
C ILE A 32 17.41 -18.16 21.09
N PRO A 33 18.45 -18.05 20.24
CA PRO A 33 19.84 -18.03 20.70
C PRO A 33 20.23 -16.82 21.55
N SER A 34 19.41 -15.77 21.56
CA SER A 34 19.71 -14.52 22.25
C SER A 34 18.46 -13.98 22.93
N MET A 35 18.63 -13.40 24.11
CA MET A 35 17.58 -12.71 24.86
C MET A 35 17.27 -11.30 24.33
N THR A 36 18.13 -10.75 23.46
CA THR A 36 17.97 -9.39 22.92
C THR A 36 16.68 -9.20 22.10
N PRO A 37 16.27 -10.11 21.19
CA PRO A 37 14.98 -10.04 20.51
C PRO A 37 13.80 -10.06 21.49
N ILE A 38 13.84 -10.92 22.51
CA ILE A 38 12.78 -11.05 23.51
C ILE A 38 12.63 -9.74 24.30
N ARG A 39 13.74 -9.18 24.79
CA ARG A 39 13.74 -7.88 25.47
C ARG A 39 13.14 -6.76 24.60
N ARG A 40 13.46 -6.75 23.30
CA ARG A 40 12.91 -5.77 22.36
C ARG A 40 11.40 -5.95 22.22
N TRP A 41 10.91 -7.18 22.08
CA TRP A 41 9.48 -7.45 21.95
C TRP A 41 8.71 -7.06 23.22
N VAL A 42 9.25 -7.39 24.40
CA VAL A 42 8.66 -6.99 25.69
C VAL A 42 8.58 -5.47 25.80
N LYS A 43 9.68 -4.75 25.55
CA LYS A 43 9.67 -3.28 25.59
C LYS A 43 8.67 -2.68 24.60
N GLN A 44 8.60 -3.23 23.39
CA GLN A 44 7.69 -2.77 22.35
C GLN A 44 6.22 -2.98 22.76
N ALA A 45 5.91 -4.14 23.34
CA ALA A 45 4.57 -4.47 23.80
C ALA A 45 4.14 -3.67 25.04
N GLN A 46 5.07 -3.37 25.96
CA GLN A 46 4.80 -2.51 27.11
C GLN A 46 4.49 -1.07 26.68
N ALA A 47 5.16 -0.56 25.64
CA ALA A 47 4.94 0.79 25.15
C ALA A 47 3.68 0.94 24.29
N ASN A 48 3.37 -0.06 23.45
CA ASN A 48 2.38 0.07 22.37
C ASN A 48 1.32 -1.04 22.35
N GLY A 49 1.26 -1.89 23.38
CA GLY A 49 0.40 -3.08 23.42
C GLY A 49 0.91 -4.25 22.57
N LEU A 50 0.31 -5.44 22.75
CA LEU A 50 0.70 -6.67 22.05
C LEU A 50 0.49 -6.59 20.52
N GLU A 51 -0.48 -5.79 20.06
CA GLU A 51 -0.75 -5.57 18.63
C GLU A 51 0.46 -4.98 17.89
N SER A 52 1.32 -4.26 18.60
CA SER A 52 2.55 -3.69 18.01
C SER A 52 3.53 -4.76 17.50
N LEU A 53 3.45 -5.99 18.01
CA LEU A 53 4.28 -7.12 17.56
C LEU A 53 3.78 -7.74 16.26
N GLN A 54 2.53 -7.44 15.87
CA GLN A 54 1.97 -7.89 14.62
C GLN A 54 2.65 -7.17 13.45
N ARG A 55 2.88 -7.90 12.36
CA ARG A 55 3.38 -7.29 11.13
C ARG A 55 2.24 -6.50 10.49
N LYS A 56 2.36 -5.18 10.50
CA LYS A 56 1.53 -4.31 9.65
C LYS A 56 1.96 -4.48 8.19
N CYS A 57 1.37 -5.46 7.51
CA CYS A 57 1.51 -5.62 6.06
C CYS A 57 0.51 -4.70 5.34
N THR A 58 0.71 -3.38 5.42
CA THR A 58 -0.13 -2.43 4.68
C THR A 58 0.37 -2.32 3.24
N LYS A 59 0.07 -3.33 2.41
CA LYS A 59 0.14 -3.16 0.96
C LYS A 59 -1.07 -2.32 0.53
N VAL A 60 -0.99 -1.02 0.73
CA VAL A 60 -2.02 -0.09 0.25
C VAL A 60 -1.86 0.05 -1.26
N ALA A 61 -2.89 -0.36 -2.00
CA ALA A 61 -3.00 -0.12 -3.43
C ALA A 61 -3.87 1.12 -3.63
N TYR A 62 -3.36 2.09 -4.38
CA TYR A 62 -4.10 3.30 -4.73
C TYR A 62 -4.64 3.19 -6.15
N SER A 63 -5.94 3.46 -6.31
CA SER A 63 -6.55 3.56 -7.63
C SER A 63 -5.98 4.75 -8.40
N LEU A 64 -6.16 4.77 -9.73
CA LEU A 64 -5.74 5.92 -10.54
C LEU A 64 -6.46 7.20 -10.09
N GLU A 65 -7.76 7.10 -9.86
CA GLU A 65 -8.62 8.21 -9.42
C GLU A 65 -8.15 8.79 -8.08
N GLN A 66 -7.80 7.94 -7.11
CA GLN A 66 -7.24 8.39 -5.84
C GLN A 66 -5.95 9.18 -6.04
N LYS A 67 -5.02 8.68 -6.86
CA LYS A 67 -3.78 9.42 -7.14
C LYS A 67 -4.03 10.76 -7.82
N LEU A 68 -5.00 10.80 -8.74
CA LEU A 68 -5.36 12.04 -9.44
C LEU A 68 -5.98 13.05 -8.47
N SER A 69 -6.90 12.63 -7.60
CA SER A 69 -7.51 13.51 -6.59
C SER A 69 -6.46 14.14 -5.67
N VAL A 70 -5.45 13.38 -5.27
CA VAL A 70 -4.34 13.87 -4.44
C VAL A 70 -3.49 14.90 -5.19
N VAL A 71 -3.18 14.63 -6.46
CA VAL A 71 -2.36 15.54 -7.26
C VAL A 71 -3.11 16.82 -7.61
N ASP A 72 -4.40 16.70 -7.92
CA ASP A 72 -5.27 17.85 -8.20
C ASP A 72 -5.42 18.73 -6.95
N TYR A 73 -5.74 18.13 -5.80
CA TYR A 73 -5.80 18.85 -4.53
C TYR A 73 -4.46 19.53 -4.19
N TYR A 74 -3.34 18.85 -4.40
CA TYR A 74 -2.02 19.44 -4.15
C TYR A 74 -1.72 20.65 -5.06
N GLN A 75 -2.26 20.69 -6.28
CA GLN A 75 -2.08 21.81 -7.20
C GLN A 75 -3.02 22.98 -6.90
N THR A 76 -4.23 22.71 -6.41
CA THR A 76 -5.28 23.72 -6.21
C THR A 76 -5.31 24.31 -4.80
N SER A 77 -4.98 23.52 -3.78
CA SER A 77 -5.08 23.93 -2.36
C SER A 77 -4.02 24.95 -1.92
N GLY A 78 -2.85 24.98 -2.58
CA GLY A 78 -1.70 25.77 -2.12
C GLY A 78 -1.09 25.28 -0.80
N GLU A 79 -1.51 24.11 -0.31
CA GLU A 79 -1.03 23.54 0.94
C GLU A 79 0.34 22.86 0.80
N GLY A 80 1.05 22.80 1.93
CA GLY A 80 2.28 22.01 2.02
C GLY A 80 2.01 20.51 1.86
N VAL A 81 3.03 19.79 1.38
CA VAL A 81 3.00 18.33 1.16
C VAL A 81 2.54 17.56 2.41
N ALA A 82 2.96 18.01 3.61
CA ALA A 82 2.60 17.37 4.86
C ALA A 82 1.09 17.48 5.17
N SER A 83 0.49 18.65 4.92
CA SER A 83 -0.94 18.89 5.14
C SER A 83 -1.80 18.07 4.17
N VAL A 84 -1.42 18.05 2.88
CA VAL A 84 -2.09 17.21 1.88
C VAL A 84 -1.98 15.73 2.23
N ALA A 85 -0.80 15.27 2.65
CA ALA A 85 -0.61 13.88 3.06
C ALA A 85 -1.50 13.50 4.25
N ALA A 86 -1.65 14.39 5.24
CA ALA A 86 -2.54 14.21 6.36
C ALA A 86 -4.01 14.18 5.94
N HIS A 87 -4.43 15.08 5.05
CA HIS A 87 -5.81 15.14 4.52
C HIS A 87 -6.22 13.82 3.85
N PHE A 88 -5.32 13.20 3.08
CA PHE A 88 -5.61 11.95 2.38
C PHE A 88 -5.18 10.68 3.15
N GLY A 89 -4.58 10.81 4.34
CA GLY A 89 -4.09 9.68 5.12
C GLY A 89 -2.97 8.88 4.43
N ILE A 90 -2.15 9.55 3.60
CA ILE A 90 -1.08 8.93 2.83
C ILE A 90 0.29 9.40 3.30
N ASN A 91 1.36 8.75 2.82
CA ASN A 91 2.71 9.20 3.15
C ASN A 91 3.06 10.45 2.31
N ALA A 92 3.66 11.47 2.92
CA ALA A 92 4.11 12.70 2.24
C ALA A 92 4.99 12.43 1.00
N SER A 93 5.84 11.40 1.06
CA SER A 93 6.64 10.99 -0.10
C SER A 93 5.79 10.54 -1.30
N GLN A 94 4.59 9.99 -1.08
CA GLN A 94 3.67 9.57 -2.15
C GLN A 94 3.11 10.78 -2.89
N VAL A 95 2.75 11.85 -2.18
CA VAL A 95 2.29 13.12 -2.78
C VAL A 95 3.38 13.68 -3.70
N VAL A 96 4.62 13.76 -3.23
CA VAL A 96 5.75 14.27 -4.01
C VAL A 96 6.00 13.43 -5.26
N VAL A 97 6.00 12.10 -5.12
CA VAL A 97 6.23 11.18 -6.23
C VAL A 97 5.12 11.28 -7.28
N TRP A 98 3.85 11.31 -6.87
CA TRP A 98 2.74 11.41 -7.82
C TRP A 98 2.68 12.77 -8.51
N ALA A 99 2.91 13.86 -7.78
CA ALA A 99 2.99 15.20 -8.37
C ALA A 99 4.13 15.28 -9.40
N LYS A 100 5.30 14.69 -9.10
CA LYS A 100 6.43 14.64 -10.04
C LYS A 100 6.08 13.83 -11.29
N ILE A 101 5.53 12.62 -11.12
CA ILE A 101 5.12 11.75 -12.23
C ILE A 101 4.08 12.46 -13.11
N PHE A 102 3.11 13.14 -12.50
CA PHE A 102 2.10 13.87 -13.24
C PHE A 102 2.70 15.04 -14.04
N ARG A 103 3.65 15.78 -13.48
CA ARG A 103 4.34 16.87 -14.21
C ARG A 103 5.16 16.35 -15.39
N THR A 104 5.75 15.16 -15.30
CA THR A 104 6.63 14.62 -16.35
C THR A 104 5.92 13.75 -17.38
N GLU A 105 4.94 12.94 -16.96
CA GLU A 105 4.28 11.92 -17.78
C GLU A 105 2.75 12.13 -17.88
N GLY A 106 2.20 13.16 -17.21
CA GLY A 106 0.76 13.40 -17.14
C GLY A 106 0.00 12.26 -16.46
N VAL A 107 -1.28 12.13 -16.79
CA VAL A 107 -2.18 11.07 -16.29
C VAL A 107 -1.64 9.67 -16.63
N ALA A 108 -0.98 9.52 -17.79
CA ALA A 108 -0.46 8.23 -18.24
C ALA A 108 0.59 7.64 -17.28
N GLY A 109 1.38 8.49 -16.63
CA GLY A 109 2.41 8.05 -15.68
C GLY A 109 1.86 7.48 -14.37
N LEU A 110 0.66 7.91 -13.95
CA LEU A 110 0.02 7.46 -12.71
C LEU A 110 -0.72 6.12 -12.85
N ARG A 111 -0.97 5.68 -14.09
CA ARG A 111 -1.62 4.41 -14.40
C ARG A 111 -0.81 3.23 -13.82
N PRO A 112 -1.47 2.17 -13.34
CA PRO A 112 -0.77 0.96 -12.90
C PRO A 112 0.10 0.41 -14.03
N LYS A 113 1.42 0.39 -13.83
CA LYS A 113 2.36 -0.27 -14.74
C LYS A 113 2.44 -1.77 -14.36
N PRO A 114 2.49 -2.70 -15.33
CA PRO A 114 2.59 -4.12 -15.04
C PRO A 114 3.83 -4.40 -14.18
N ARG A 115 3.62 -5.14 -13.08
CA ARG A 115 4.70 -5.52 -12.16
C ARG A 115 5.51 -6.67 -12.75
N GLY A 116 6.84 -6.56 -12.68
CA GLY A 116 7.78 -7.60 -13.10
C GLY A 116 8.60 -7.24 -14.33
N ARG A 117 9.49 -8.16 -14.74
CA ARG A 117 10.30 -8.01 -15.94
C ARG A 117 9.36 -7.98 -17.15
N ARG A 118 9.52 -6.99 -18.04
CA ARG A 118 8.85 -7.00 -19.34
C ARG A 118 9.18 -8.31 -20.05
N SER A 119 8.17 -9.09 -20.42
CA SER A 119 8.35 -10.30 -21.21
C SER A 119 9.07 -9.93 -22.50
N THR A 120 10.17 -10.63 -22.79
CA THR A 120 10.89 -10.52 -24.07
C THR A 120 10.19 -11.26 -25.21
N VAL A 121 9.09 -11.96 -24.91
CA VAL A 121 8.32 -12.71 -25.89
C VAL A 121 7.47 -11.74 -26.70
N LYS A 122 7.76 -11.64 -28.01
CA LYS A 122 6.97 -10.85 -28.97
C LYS A 122 5.59 -11.50 -29.14
N HIS A 123 4.59 -11.06 -28.38
CA HIS A 123 3.21 -11.42 -28.67
C HIS A 123 2.79 -10.78 -30.00
N LYS A 124 2.42 -11.59 -30.99
CA LYS A 124 1.82 -11.11 -32.25
C LYS A 124 0.55 -10.33 -31.89
N LYS A 125 0.42 -9.10 -32.40
CA LYS A 125 -0.76 -8.24 -32.18
C LYS A 125 -2.02 -9.02 -32.58
N PRO A 126 -3.10 -9.02 -31.78
CA PRO A 126 -4.39 -9.51 -32.25
C PRO A 126 -4.82 -8.67 -33.46
N LYS A 127 -5.22 -9.32 -34.54
CA LYS A 127 -5.79 -8.66 -35.72
C LYS A 127 -6.99 -7.83 -35.26
N GLN A 128 -6.98 -6.53 -35.55
CA GLN A 128 -8.14 -5.65 -35.38
C GLN A 128 -9.34 -6.28 -36.10
N ALA A 129 -10.36 -6.70 -35.34
CA ALA A 129 -11.66 -6.95 -35.90
C ALA A 129 -12.22 -5.59 -36.37
N LYS A 130 -12.54 -5.51 -37.66
CA LYS A 130 -13.11 -4.33 -38.31
C LYS A 130 -14.36 -3.88 -37.54
N LYS A 131 -14.39 -2.62 -37.12
CA LYS A 131 -15.59 -1.92 -36.68
C LYS A 131 -16.52 -1.83 -37.90
N LEU A 132 -17.68 -2.50 -37.84
CA LEU A 132 -18.78 -2.20 -38.76
C LEU A 132 -19.30 -0.80 -38.39
N GLU A 133 -19.09 0.14 -39.29
CA GLU A 133 -19.87 1.38 -39.36
C GLU A 133 -21.24 1.05 -39.94
N LEU A 134 -22.32 1.43 -39.26
CA LEU A 134 -23.62 1.61 -39.92
C LEU A 134 -24.43 2.73 -39.24
N SER A 135 -24.40 3.86 -39.96
CA SER A 135 -25.52 4.75 -40.29
C SER A 135 -26.22 5.53 -39.18
N GLU A 136 -25.81 6.79 -39.07
CA GLU A 136 -26.68 7.95 -38.80
C GLU A 136 -27.94 7.90 -39.69
N LYS A 137 -29.08 7.40 -39.19
CA LYS A 137 -30.44 7.80 -39.61
C LYS A 137 -31.44 7.36 -38.55
N GLU A 138 -31.79 8.28 -37.65
CA GLU A 138 -33.20 8.47 -37.29
C GLU A 138 -33.33 9.82 -36.59
N ALA A 139 -33.97 10.73 -37.33
CA ALA A 139 -34.33 12.05 -36.89
C ALA A 139 -35.29 11.94 -35.70
N VAL A 140 -34.96 12.65 -34.64
CA VAL A 140 -35.87 12.92 -33.53
C VAL A 140 -36.96 13.87 -34.06
N THR A 141 -38.13 13.32 -34.40
CA THR A 141 -39.37 14.08 -34.57
C THR A 141 -40.31 13.74 -33.42
N VAL A 142 -40.13 14.36 -32.24
CA VAL A 142 -41.23 14.57 -31.27
C VAL A 142 -40.92 15.78 -30.37
N LYS A 143 -41.52 16.93 -30.67
CA LYS A 143 -41.89 18.01 -29.72
C LYS A 143 -42.86 18.94 -30.46
N PHE A 144 -44.16 18.84 -30.14
CA PHE A 144 -44.92 19.74 -29.27
C PHE A 144 -45.32 21.05 -29.97
N ASP A 145 -46.53 21.06 -30.54
CA ASP A 145 -47.66 21.94 -30.16
C ASP A 145 -48.96 21.32 -30.71
#